data_AF-A0A9E8C5X6-F1
#
_entry.id   AF-A0A9E8C5X6-F1
#
_cell.length_a   1.000
_cell.length_b   1.000
_cell.length_c   1.000
_cell.angle_alpha   90.00
_cell.angle_beta   90.00
_cell.angle_gamma   90.00
#
_symmetry.space_group_name_H-M   'P 1'
#
loop_
_entity.id
_entity.type
_entity.pdbx_description
1 polymer ?
#
loop_
_entity_poly.entity_id
_entity_poly.type
_entity_poly.pdbx_seq_one_letter_code
_entity_poly.pdbx_strand_id
1 'polypeptide(L)'
;MVNDMTSIGLLDKHADPSDRRAVTLTLTARELDLRRTYVEEYHAHLGDVLAETTAGPIPRPQPIRRASGRIRVPEIKERTQ
;
A
#
# COMPACT_ATOMS: atom_id res chain seq x y z
N MET A 1 -26.59 9.77 -3.58
CA MET A 1 -25.31 9.80 -2.83
C MET A 1 -24.98 11.18 -2.29
N VAL A 2 -24.60 12.20 -3.08
CA VAL A 2 -24.24 13.53 -2.53
C VAL A 2 -25.37 14.18 -1.72
N ASN A 3 -26.60 14.14 -2.24
CA ASN A 3 -27.77 14.63 -1.48
C ASN A 3 -27.97 13.91 -0.16
N ASP A 4 -27.72 12.59 -0.13
CA ASP A 4 -27.86 11.80 1.08
C ASP A 4 -26.79 12.21 2.09
N MET A 5 -25.53 12.33 1.65
CA MET A 5 -24.39 12.79 2.46
C MET A 5 -24.59 14.19 3.03
N THR A 6 -25.14 15.12 2.25
CA THR A 6 -25.57 16.43 2.76
C THR A 6 -26.71 16.29 3.77
N SER A 7 -27.72 15.46 3.49
CA SER A 7 -28.86 15.22 4.38
C SER A 7 -28.46 14.62 5.72
N ILE A 8 -27.40 13.81 5.76
CA ILE A 8 -26.85 13.23 7.01
C ILE A 8 -25.72 14.06 7.62
N GLY A 9 -25.48 15.29 7.12
CA GLY A 9 -24.56 16.26 7.71
C GLY A 9 -23.07 15.95 7.52
N LEU A 10 -22.71 15.24 6.44
CA LEU A 10 -21.32 14.96 6.09
C LEU A 10 -20.74 15.97 5.11
N LEU A 11 -21.59 16.65 4.33
CA LEU A 11 -21.18 17.62 3.33
C LEU A 11 -21.96 18.93 3.47
N ASP A 12 -21.24 20.05 3.44
CA ASP A 12 -21.82 21.37 3.21
C ASP A 12 -21.80 21.70 1.72
N LYS A 13 -22.95 22.16 1.20
CA LYS A 13 -23.14 22.53 -0.20
C LYS A 13 -23.21 24.05 -0.34
N HIS A 14 -22.27 24.62 -1.08
CA HIS A 14 -22.22 26.04 -1.39
C HIS A 14 -22.51 26.25 -2.87
N ALA A 15 -23.58 26.99 -3.18
CA ALA A 15 -23.86 27.41 -4.55
C ALA A 15 -23.15 28.74 -4.81
N ASP A 16 -22.51 28.87 -5.98
CA ASP A 16 -21.95 30.15 -6.38
C ASP A 16 -23.10 31.13 -6.73
N PRO A 17 -23.13 32.34 -6.13
CA PRO A 17 -24.17 33.32 -6.42
C PRO A 17 -24.10 33.87 -7.85
N SER A 18 -22.94 33.82 -8.50
CA SER A 18 -22.68 34.30 -9.86
C SER A 18 -22.96 33.22 -10.92
N ASP A 19 -22.77 31.95 -10.57
CA ASP A 19 -23.13 30.79 -11.41
C ASP A 19 -23.80 29.69 -10.58
N ARG A 20 -25.13 29.61 -10.67
CA ARG A 20 -25.91 28.59 -9.94
C ARG A 20 -25.66 27.15 -10.39
N ARG A 21 -24.94 26.94 -11.50
CA ARG A 21 -24.51 25.60 -11.95
C ARG A 21 -23.23 25.16 -11.25
N ALA A 22 -22.43 26.10 -10.74
CA ALA A 22 -21.24 25.82 -9.97
C ALA A 22 -21.62 25.56 -8.50
N VAL A 23 -21.15 24.42 -7.98
CA VAL A 23 -21.39 23.97 -6.61
C VAL A 23 -20.08 23.50 -6.00
N THR A 24 -19.74 24.07 -4.86
CA THR A 24 -18.62 23.63 -4.03
C THR A 24 -19.16 22.75 -2.89
N LEU A 25 -18.52 21.61 -2.67
CA LEU A 25 -18.82 20.70 -1.57
C LEU A 25 -17.65 20.70 -0.59
N THR A 26 -17.96 20.90 0.68
CA THR A 26 -16.96 20.90 1.77
C THR A 26 -17.30 19.79 2.76
N LEU A 27 -16.30 19.03 3.20
CA LEU A 27 -16.49 18.04 4.27
C LEU A 27 -16.75 18.78 5.58
N THR A 28 -17.76 18.33 6.32
CA THR A 28 -18.00 18.85 7.66
C THR A 28 -16.91 18.37 8.63
N ALA A 29 -16.77 19.01 9.79
CA ALA A 29 -15.85 18.55 10.83
C ALA A 29 -16.13 17.09 11.24
N ARG A 30 -17.41 16.69 11.24
CA ARG A 30 -17.83 15.31 11.51
C ARG A 30 -17.33 14.34 10.45
N GLU A 31 -17.45 14.69 9.18
CA GLU A 31 -16.97 13.84 8.09
C GLU A 31 -15.44 13.77 8.05
N LEU A 32 -14.73 14.85 8.41
CA LEU A 32 -13.28 14.82 8.55
C LEU A 32 -12.81 13.85 9.65
N ASP A 33 -13.53 13.81 10.77
CA ASP A 33 -13.27 12.86 11.86
C ASP A 33 -13.53 11.42 11.43
N LEU A 34 -14.67 11.17 10.77
CA LEU A 34 -15.02 9.86 10.23
C LEU A 34 -14.00 9.37 9.19
N ARG A 35 -13.58 10.28 8.29
CA ARG A 35 -12.55 9.99 7.28
C ARG A 35 -11.24 9.58 7.93
N ARG A 36 -10.84 10.21 9.03
CA ARG A 36 -9.62 9.83 9.76
C ARG A 36 -9.72 8.38 10.24
N THR A 37 -10.80 8.03 10.94
CA THR A 37 -11.03 6.66 11.43
C THR A 37 -11.07 5.66 10.28
N TYR A 38 -11.80 5.97 9.21
CA TYR A 38 -11.87 5.10 8.03
C TYR A 38 -10.49 4.82 7.41
N VAL A 39 -9.65 5.86 7.27
CA VAL A 39 -8.30 5.72 6.72
C VAL A 39 -7.42 4.87 7.64
N GLU A 40 -7.50 5.08 8.96
CA GLU A 40 -6.76 4.29 9.95
C GLU A 40 -7.15 2.81 9.90
N GLU A 41 -8.45 2.51 9.94
CA GLU A 41 -8.97 1.14 9.85
C GLU A 41 -8.63 0.48 8.52
N TYR A 42 -8.72 1.22 7.42
CA TYR A 42 -8.32 0.74 6.11
C TYR A 42 -6.84 0.36 6.06
N HIS A 43 -5.96 1.18 6.62
CA HIS A 43 -4.53 0.89 6.66
C HIS A 43 -4.21 -0.32 7.54
N ALA A 44 -4.88 -0.45 8.70
CA ALA A 44 -4.73 -1.62 9.55
C ALA A 44 -5.14 -2.89 8.80
N HIS A 45 -6.34 -2.90 8.21
CA HIS A 45 -6.84 -4.04 7.46
C HIS A 45 -5.96 -4.39 6.25
N LEU A 46 -5.48 -3.39 5.52
CA LEU A 46 -4.56 -3.60 4.41
C LEU A 46 -3.24 -4.24 4.89
N GLY A 47 -2.75 -3.85 6.06
CA GLY A 47 -1.59 -4.46 6.69
C GLY A 47 -1.78 -5.96 6.94
N ASP A 48 -2.93 -6.35 7.49
CA ASP A 48 -3.26 -7.75 7.76
C ASP A 48 -3.33 -8.58 6.48
N VAL A 49 -4.05 -8.09 5.46
CA VAL A 49 -4.18 -8.76 4.16
C VAL A 49 -2.81 -8.95 3.49
N LEU A 50 -1.93 -7.95 3.59
CA LEU A 50 -0.59 -8.03 3.03
C LEU A 50 0.32 -8.99 3.81
N ALA A 51 0.16 -9.09 5.12
CA ALA A 51 0.90 -10.05 5.94
C ALA A 51 0.53 -11.49 5.59
N GLU A 52 -0.76 -11.78 5.41
CA GLU A 52 -1.25 -13.11 5.01
C GLU A 52 -0.74 -13.53 3.63
N THR A 53 -0.64 -12.58 2.69
CA THR A 53 -0.15 -12.85 1.34
C THR A 53 1.38 -12.91 1.24
N THR A 54 2.10 -12.17 2.10
CA THR A 54 3.57 -12.18 2.15
C THR A 54 4.12 -13.43 2.84
N ALA A 55 3.37 -14.03 3.77
CA ALA A 55 3.71 -15.28 4.45
C ALA A 55 3.57 -16.54 3.56
N GLY A 56 3.73 -16.39 2.24
CA GLY A 56 3.90 -17.51 1.30
C GLY A 56 5.04 -18.45 1.75
N PRO A 57 5.01 -19.73 1.33
CA PRO A 57 5.87 -20.75 1.90
C PRO A 57 7.34 -20.36 1.76
N ILE A 58 8.04 -20.27 2.90
CA ILE A 58 9.50 -20.10 2.95
C ILE A 58 10.09 -21.24 2.11
N PRO A 59 10.85 -20.96 1.04
CA PRO A 59 11.52 -22.02 0.29
C PRO A 59 12.41 -22.77 1.27
N ARG A 60 12.08 -24.03 1.55
CA ARG A 60 12.94 -24.88 2.39
C ARG A 60 14.33 -24.90 1.73
N PRO A 61 15.41 -24.56 2.44
CA PRO A 61 16.75 -24.61 1.87
C PRO A 61 16.98 -26.03 1.38
N GLN A 62 17.08 -26.20 0.06
CA GLN A 62 17.37 -27.49 -0.53
C GLN A 62 18.80 -27.85 -0.11
N PRO A 63 19.06 -29.08 0.41
CA PRO A 63 20.41 -29.48 0.73
C PRO A 63 21.26 -29.36 -0.54
N ILE A 64 22.35 -28.60 -0.44
CA ILE A 64 23.31 -28.39 -1.52
C ILE A 64 23.76 -29.78 -1.96
N ARG A 65 23.32 -30.22 -3.15
CA ARG A 65 23.85 -31.43 -3.77
C ARG A 65 25.33 -31.18 -4.02
N ARG A 66 26.19 -31.75 -3.18
CA ARG A 66 27.63 -31.79 -3.42
C ARG A 66 27.83 -32.56 -4.71
N ALA A 67 27.94 -31.85 -5.83
CA ALA A 67 28.43 -32.42 -7.07
C ALA A 67 29.84 -32.93 -6.76
N SER A 68 30.01 -34.25 -6.77
CA SER A 68 31.31 -34.89 -6.74
C SER A 68 32.00 -34.56 -8.07
N GLY A 69 32.66 -33.41 -8.10
CA GLY A 69 33.35 -32.88 -9.27
C GLY A 69 34.53 -32.06 -8.79
N ARG A 70 35.73 -32.58 -9.03
CA ARG A 70 37.00 -31.91 -8.71
C ARG A 70 36.97 -30.49 -9.27
N ILE A 71 37.00 -29.50 -8.40
CA ILE A 71 37.21 -28.09 -8.77
C ILE A 71 38.61 -28.01 -9.36
N ARG A 72 38.72 -27.71 -10.66
CA ARG A 72 40.00 -27.29 -11.25
C ARG A 72 40.26 -25.86 -10.79
N VAL A 73 41.31 -25.68 -9.99
CA VAL A 73 41.88 -24.38 -9.65
C VAL A 73 42.72 -23.91 -10.86
N PRO A 74 42.48 -22.73 -11.44
CA PRO A 74 43.37 -22.17 -12.43
C PRO A 74 44.66 -21.68 -11.75
N GLU A 75 45.82 -22.15 -12.22
CA GLU A 75 47.12 -21.63 -11.79
C GLU A 75 47.25 -20.14 -12.15
N ILE A 76 47.42 -19.30 -11.14
CA ILE A 76 47.77 -17.90 -11.30
C ILE A 76 49.27 -17.86 -11.61
N LYS A 77 49.64 -17.65 -12.88
CA LYS A 77 51.03 -17.36 -13.23
C LYS A 77 51.38 -15.95 -12.77
N GLU A 78 52.13 -15.85 -11.68
CA GLU A 78 52.78 -14.62 -11.28
C GLU A 78 53.74 -14.18 -12.40
N ARG A 79 53.47 -13.01 -12.99
CA ARG A 79 54.43 -12.30 -13.84
C ARG A 79 55.36 -11.52 -12.92
N THR A 80 56.54 -12.06 -12.65
CA THR A 80 57.67 -11.29 -12.15
C THR A 80 58.38 -10.63 -13.34
N GLN A 81 58.71 -9.35 -13.21
CA GLN A 81 59.56 -8.58 -14.13
C GLN A 81 60.99 -9.09 -14.14
#